data_AF-A0A7C7NAM4-F1
#
_entry.id   AF-A0A7C7NAM4-F1
#
_cell.length_a   1.000
_cell.length_b   1.000
_cell.length_c   1.000
_cell.angle_alpha   90.00
_cell.angle_beta   90.00
_cell.angle_gamma   90.00
#
_symmetry.space_group_name_H-M   'P 1'
#
loop_
_entity.id
_entity.type
_entity.pdbx_description
1 polymer ?
#
loop_
_entity_poly.entity_id
_entity_poly.type
_entity_poly.pdbx_seq_one_letter_code
_entity_poly.pdbx_strand_id
1 'polypeptide(L)'
;MELQKDGSSLELSLKAVSEERRRETLQAWKNEGRAAQLLRVLGEKIGWDEAEIKHTQEEMIDAFGNLYGAFEDAALNEKALEEAGFEGDWIAKFNEIAVENIIPPFVEIRARFEISVIVEQGIEVIRKALSSAEELTDEEADVKVECFYDGAPFYRIEIRAPDYQVGEATWDEVNNRVIGAVEDSGGSASSERF
;
A
#
# COMPACT_ATOMS: atom_id res chain seq x y z
N MET A 1 17.36 -16.84 -26.09
CA MET A 1 16.29 -16.28 -26.93
C MET A 1 16.87 -16.22 -28.33
N GLU A 2 16.43 -17.11 -29.23
CA GLU A 2 16.91 -17.13 -30.61
C GLU A 2 15.72 -16.88 -31.52
N LEU A 3 15.72 -15.74 -32.19
CA LEU A 3 14.70 -15.33 -33.14
C LEU A 3 15.22 -15.66 -34.54
N GLN A 4 14.83 -16.80 -35.09
CA GLN A 4 14.95 -17.01 -36.53
C GLN A 4 13.69 -16.41 -37.19
N LYS A 5 13.93 -15.39 -38.02
CA LYS A 5 12.93 -14.79 -38.89
C LYS A 5 12.69 -15.73 -40.07
N ASP A 6 11.78 -16.68 -39.92
CA ASP A 6 11.04 -17.25 -41.05
C ASP A 6 9.64 -17.63 -40.55
N GLY A 7 8.62 -17.11 -41.23
CA GLY A 7 7.25 -17.08 -40.73
C GLY A 7 6.64 -18.46 -40.52
N SER A 8 5.68 -18.51 -39.58
CA SER A 8 4.66 -19.56 -39.43
C SER A 8 4.93 -20.75 -38.50
N SER A 9 5.69 -20.59 -37.42
CA SER A 9 5.50 -21.48 -36.26
C SER A 9 5.96 -20.81 -34.95
N LEU A 10 5.01 -20.53 -34.07
CA LEU A 10 5.28 -20.09 -32.70
C LEU A 10 5.20 -21.32 -31.80
N GLU A 11 6.31 -22.04 -31.62
CA GLU A 11 6.39 -23.13 -30.65
C GLU A 11 6.51 -22.55 -29.23
N LEU A 12 5.36 -22.28 -28.60
CA LEU A 12 5.29 -21.94 -27.18
C LEU A 12 5.52 -23.22 -26.36
N SER A 13 6.77 -23.46 -25.95
CA SER A 13 7.11 -24.53 -25.02
C SER A 13 6.49 -24.25 -23.65
N LEU A 14 5.40 -24.95 -23.33
CA LEU A 14 4.69 -24.95 -22.03
C LEU A 14 5.53 -25.43 -20.84
N LYS A 15 6.79 -25.83 -21.07
CA LYS A 15 7.65 -26.48 -20.07
C LYS A 15 8.68 -25.54 -19.40
N ALA A 16 8.72 -24.27 -19.80
CA ALA A 16 9.75 -23.32 -19.37
C ALA A 16 9.21 -22.09 -18.61
N VAL A 17 8.03 -22.20 -17.98
CA VAL A 17 7.50 -21.15 -17.10
C VAL A 17 7.52 -21.68 -15.67
N SER A 18 8.34 -21.06 -14.82
CA SER A 18 8.35 -21.33 -13.37
C SER A 18 6.93 -21.17 -12.80
N GLU A 19 6.54 -21.99 -11.82
CA GLU A 19 5.23 -21.87 -11.17
C GLU A 19 4.97 -20.46 -10.63
N GLU A 20 6.03 -19.77 -10.20
CA GLU A 20 6.03 -18.37 -9.77
C GLU A 20 5.52 -17.43 -10.89
N ARG A 21 6.18 -17.44 -12.05
CA ARG A 21 5.75 -16.65 -13.23
C ARG A 21 4.33 -16.98 -13.67
N ARG A 22 3.91 -18.24 -13.55
CA ARG A 22 2.55 -18.65 -13.90
C ARG A 22 1.53 -18.03 -12.96
N ARG A 23 1.82 -17.97 -11.66
CA ARG A 23 0.97 -17.32 -10.66
C ARG A 23 0.93 -15.81 -10.86
N GLU A 24 2.08 -15.17 -11.06
CA GLU A 24 2.18 -13.73 -11.31
C GLU A 24 1.37 -13.32 -12.55
N THR A 25 1.53 -14.03 -13.67
CA THR A 25 0.79 -13.74 -14.91
C THR A 25 -0.72 -13.94 -14.74
N LEU A 26 -1.13 -14.97 -13.99
CA LEU A 26 -2.53 -15.21 -13.67
C LEU A 26 -3.13 -14.10 -12.81
N GLN A 27 -2.36 -13.56 -11.87
CA GLN A 27 -2.77 -12.49 -10.99
C GLN A 27 -2.87 -11.15 -11.75
N ALA A 28 -1.87 -10.84 -12.57
CA ALA A 28 -1.91 -9.69 -13.47
C ALA A 28 -3.13 -9.73 -14.41
N TRP A 29 -3.44 -10.88 -14.99
CA TRP A 29 -4.62 -11.04 -15.85
C TRP A 29 -5.95 -10.84 -15.09
N LYS A 30 -6.06 -11.33 -13.84
CA LYS A 30 -7.25 -11.08 -13.00
C LYS A 30 -7.38 -9.61 -12.63
N ASN A 31 -6.27 -8.96 -12.32
CA ASN A 31 -6.20 -7.55 -11.97
C ASN A 31 -6.62 -6.67 -13.15
N GLU A 32 -6.11 -6.93 -14.35
CA GLU A 32 -6.52 -6.28 -15.59
C GLU A 32 -8.02 -6.46 -15.87
N GLY A 33 -8.53 -7.69 -15.75
CA GLY A 33 -9.96 -7.97 -15.92
C GLY A 33 -10.84 -7.22 -14.91
N ARG A 34 -10.36 -7.07 -13.67
CA ARG A 34 -11.05 -6.29 -12.64
C ARG A 34 -11.03 -4.80 -12.98
N ALA A 35 -9.88 -4.25 -13.37
CA ALA A 35 -9.74 -2.85 -13.75
C ALA A 35 -10.66 -2.49 -14.94
N ALA A 36 -10.73 -3.35 -15.96
CA ALA A 36 -11.63 -3.15 -17.10
C ALA A 36 -13.11 -3.11 -16.69
N GLN A 37 -13.50 -3.97 -15.74
CA GLN A 37 -14.85 -3.97 -15.19
C GLN A 37 -15.15 -2.68 -14.40
N LEU A 38 -14.19 -2.18 -13.61
CA LEU A 38 -14.34 -0.93 -12.85
C LEU A 38 -14.49 0.28 -13.79
N LEU A 39 -13.69 0.34 -14.85
CA LEU A 39 -13.80 1.40 -15.86
C LEU A 39 -15.15 1.36 -16.57
N ARG A 40 -15.67 0.16 -16.87
CA ARG A 40 -17.01 0.00 -17.45
C ARG A 40 -18.10 0.53 -16.52
N VAL A 41 -18.04 0.19 -15.23
CA VAL A 41 -19.00 0.68 -14.22
C VAL A 41 -18.93 2.20 -14.09
N LEU A 42 -17.73 2.78 -14.16
CA LEU A 42 -17.54 4.24 -14.19
C LEU A 42 -18.20 4.85 -15.44
N GLY A 43 -17.93 4.29 -16.63
CA GLY A 43 -18.53 4.73 -17.88
C GLY A 43 -20.06 4.68 -17.87
N GLU A 44 -20.65 3.62 -17.30
CA GLU A 44 -22.11 3.50 -17.12
C GLU A 44 -22.69 4.57 -16.17
N LYS A 45 -21.94 4.97 -15.14
CA LYS A 45 -22.37 6.03 -14.20
C LYS A 45 -22.35 7.42 -14.83
N ILE A 46 -21.38 7.70 -15.70
CA ILE A 46 -21.19 9.02 -16.32
C ILE A 46 -21.94 9.12 -17.65
N GLY A 47 -22.29 8.00 -18.27
CA GLY A 47 -23.00 7.93 -19.54
C GLY A 47 -22.07 7.87 -20.75
N TRP A 48 -20.84 7.38 -20.59
CA TRP A 48 -19.92 7.13 -21.71
C TRP A 48 -20.41 5.99 -22.60
N ASP A 49 -20.16 6.15 -23.90
CA ASP A 49 -20.37 5.06 -24.85
C ASP A 49 -19.19 4.07 -24.85
N GLU A 50 -19.41 2.90 -25.46
CA GLU A 50 -18.39 1.83 -25.47
C GLU A 50 -17.11 2.25 -26.22
N ALA A 51 -17.20 3.20 -27.15
CA ALA A 51 -16.04 3.73 -27.85
C ALA A 51 -15.24 4.70 -26.96
N GLU A 52 -15.91 5.57 -26.19
CA GLU A 52 -15.28 6.44 -25.21
C GLU A 52 -14.59 5.65 -24.09
N ILE A 53 -15.23 4.60 -23.56
CA ILE A 53 -14.64 3.72 -22.54
C ILE A 53 -13.36 3.09 -23.09
N LYS A 54 -13.41 2.59 -24.33
CA LYS A 54 -12.26 1.94 -24.95
C LYS A 54 -11.15 2.93 -25.27
N HIS A 55 -11.48 4.13 -25.74
CA HIS A 55 -10.51 5.19 -25.99
C HIS A 55 -9.78 5.59 -24.70
N THR A 56 -10.54 5.85 -23.63
CA THR A 56 -9.99 6.17 -22.31
C THR A 56 -9.13 5.04 -21.77
N GLN A 57 -9.56 3.79 -21.97
CA GLN A 57 -8.78 2.61 -21.60
C GLN A 57 -7.42 2.57 -22.33
N GLU A 58 -7.40 2.82 -23.64
CA GLU A 58 -6.18 2.85 -24.43
C GLU A 58 -5.24 3.98 -23.97
N GLU A 59 -5.78 5.17 -23.68
CA GLU A 59 -4.99 6.28 -23.15
C GLU A 59 -4.41 5.99 -21.75
N MET A 60 -5.18 5.39 -20.85
CA MET A 60 -4.69 5.00 -19.52
C MET A 60 -3.60 3.93 -19.61
N ILE A 61 -3.73 2.97 -20.54
CA ILE A 61 -2.70 1.96 -20.77
C ILE A 61 -1.43 2.59 -21.34
N ASP A 62 -1.54 3.59 -22.22
CA ASP A 62 -0.37 4.29 -22.78
C ASP A 62 0.35 5.13 -21.70
N ALA A 63 -0.41 5.82 -20.84
CA ALA A 63 0.13 6.68 -19.78
C ALA A 63 0.73 5.89 -18.60
N PHE A 64 0.01 4.87 -18.10
CA PHE A 64 0.38 4.13 -16.88
C PHE A 64 0.90 2.71 -17.16
N GLY A 65 0.98 2.30 -18.43
CA GLY A 65 1.46 1.00 -18.88
C GLY A 65 0.43 -0.12 -18.79
N ASN A 66 -0.47 -0.10 -17.81
CA ASN A 66 -1.59 -1.04 -17.69
C ASN A 66 -2.77 -0.39 -16.96
N LEU A 67 -3.97 -0.96 -17.14
CA LEU A 67 -5.18 -0.32 -16.61
C LEU A 67 -5.25 -0.42 -15.08
N TYR A 68 -4.79 -1.54 -14.51
CA TYR A 68 -4.77 -1.72 -13.07
C TYR A 68 -3.83 -0.72 -12.38
N GLY A 69 -2.68 -0.43 -12.99
CA GLY A 69 -1.69 0.54 -12.55
C GLY A 69 -2.22 1.96 -12.55
N ALA A 70 -3.06 2.32 -13.53
CA ALA A 70 -3.76 3.62 -13.50
C ALA A 70 -4.68 3.77 -12.28
N PHE A 71 -5.38 2.69 -11.89
CA PHE A 71 -6.17 2.69 -10.67
C PHE A 71 -5.31 2.59 -9.40
N GLU A 72 -4.15 1.93 -9.41
CA GLU A 72 -3.21 1.92 -8.28
C GLU A 72 -2.67 3.33 -8.02
N ASP A 73 -2.23 4.02 -9.09
CA ASP A 73 -1.70 5.39 -9.00
C ASP A 73 -2.77 6.37 -8.53
N ALA A 74 -3.99 6.25 -9.07
CA ALA A 74 -5.14 7.05 -8.63
C ALA A 74 -5.61 6.74 -7.20
N ALA A 75 -5.37 5.52 -6.70
CA ALA A 75 -5.66 5.17 -5.30
C ALA A 75 -4.60 5.71 -4.35
N LEU A 76 -3.35 5.86 -4.80
CA LEU A 76 -2.24 6.42 -4.03
C LEU A 76 -2.26 7.95 -4.03
N ASN A 77 -2.51 8.57 -5.19
CA ASN A 77 -2.54 10.02 -5.36
C ASN A 77 -3.76 10.42 -6.19
N GLU A 78 -4.67 11.18 -5.58
CA GLU A 78 -5.87 11.67 -6.25
C GLU A 78 -5.56 12.56 -7.49
N LYS A 79 -4.37 13.15 -7.56
CA LYS A 79 -3.94 14.00 -8.69
C LYS A 79 -3.19 13.24 -9.78
N ALA A 80 -2.94 11.95 -9.62
CA ALA A 80 -2.20 11.14 -10.59
C ALA A 80 -2.75 11.27 -12.02
N LEU A 81 -4.08 11.23 -12.16
CA LEU A 81 -4.75 11.38 -13.46
C LEU A 81 -4.61 12.80 -14.04
N GLU A 82 -4.70 13.83 -13.20
CA GLU A 82 -4.50 15.22 -13.64
C GLU A 82 -3.04 15.46 -14.09
N GLU A 83 -2.07 14.89 -13.37
CA GLU A 83 -0.65 14.96 -13.72
C GLU A 83 -0.32 14.20 -15.02
N ALA A 84 -1.06 13.13 -15.31
CA ALA A 84 -0.98 12.41 -16.59
C ALA A 84 -1.69 13.14 -17.76
N GLY A 85 -2.34 14.29 -17.49
CA GLY A 85 -2.98 15.13 -18.51
C GLY A 85 -4.45 14.80 -18.79
N PHE A 86 -5.08 14.00 -17.93
CA PHE A 86 -6.52 13.78 -18.00
C PHE A 86 -7.26 14.95 -17.33
N GLU A 87 -8.34 15.41 -17.96
CA GLU A 87 -9.22 16.44 -17.40
C GLU A 87 -10.68 15.99 -17.48
N GLY A 88 -11.44 16.20 -16.40
CA GLY A 88 -12.89 16.00 -16.40
C GLY A 88 -13.50 15.66 -15.04
N ASP A 89 -14.81 15.89 -14.91
CA ASP A 89 -15.58 15.60 -13.69
C ASP A 89 -15.60 14.10 -13.31
N TRP A 90 -15.21 13.24 -14.24
CA TRP A 90 -15.11 11.80 -14.03
C TRP A 90 -13.91 11.38 -13.19
N ILE A 91 -12.85 12.20 -13.10
CA ILE A 91 -11.63 11.89 -12.35
C ILE A 91 -11.94 11.70 -10.86
N ALA A 92 -12.73 12.60 -10.28
CA ALA A 92 -13.15 12.47 -8.87
C ALA A 92 -13.90 11.15 -8.61
N LYS A 93 -14.73 10.71 -9.56
CA LYS A 93 -15.43 9.42 -9.47
C LYS A 93 -14.56 8.22 -9.76
N PHE A 94 -13.55 8.38 -10.62
CA PHE A 94 -12.53 7.37 -10.82
C PHE A 94 -11.73 7.15 -9.54
N ASN A 95 -11.24 8.21 -8.90
CA ASN A 95 -10.48 8.15 -7.65
C ASN A 95 -11.28 7.49 -6.51
N GLU A 96 -12.56 7.84 -6.37
CA GLU A 96 -13.46 7.19 -5.40
C GLU A 96 -13.51 5.66 -5.63
N ILE A 97 -13.72 5.23 -6.89
CA ILE A 97 -13.75 3.81 -7.25
C ILE A 97 -12.39 3.14 -7.05
N ALA A 98 -11.31 3.87 -7.38
CA ALA A 98 -9.94 3.43 -7.21
C ALA A 98 -9.66 3.15 -5.74
N VAL A 99 -9.85 4.10 -4.83
CA VAL A 99 -9.63 3.93 -3.39
C VAL A 99 -10.50 2.82 -2.79
N GLU A 100 -11.75 2.65 -3.26
CA GLU A 100 -12.64 1.60 -2.74
C GLU A 100 -12.28 0.18 -3.20
N ASN A 101 -11.68 0.01 -4.38
CA ASN A 101 -11.45 -1.32 -5.00
C ASN A 101 -9.96 -1.69 -5.12
N ILE A 102 -9.13 -0.65 -5.12
CA ILE A 102 -7.67 -0.48 -5.09
C ILE A 102 -7.04 -0.65 -3.71
N ILE A 103 -6.43 -1.79 -3.36
CA ILE A 103 -5.58 -1.81 -2.17
C ILE A 103 -4.15 -1.57 -2.66
N PRO A 104 -3.60 -0.35 -2.51
CA PRO A 104 -2.21 -0.12 -2.87
C PRO A 104 -1.29 -1.04 -2.06
N PRO A 105 -0.14 -1.45 -2.63
CA PRO A 105 0.80 -2.28 -1.89
C PRO A 105 1.34 -1.50 -0.70
N PHE A 106 1.06 -1.97 0.51
CA PHE A 106 1.65 -1.45 1.75
C PHE A 106 2.53 -2.51 2.40
N VAL A 107 3.59 -2.05 3.04
CA VAL A 107 4.41 -2.86 3.93
C VAL A 107 3.86 -2.70 5.34
N GLU A 108 3.64 -3.83 6.00
CA GLU A 108 3.25 -3.85 7.42
C GLU A 108 4.42 -4.40 8.24
N ILE A 109 4.95 -3.58 9.15
CA ILE A 109 5.96 -3.97 10.12
C ILE A 109 5.26 -4.16 11.46
N ARG A 110 5.35 -5.36 12.02
CA ARG A 110 4.80 -5.68 13.34
C ARG A 110 5.93 -5.88 14.33
N ALA A 111 5.74 -5.32 15.51
CA ALA A 111 6.64 -5.53 16.61
C ALA A 111 5.94 -5.58 17.95
N ARG A 112 6.60 -6.24 18.89
CA ARG A 112 6.21 -6.37 20.27
C ARG A 112 7.16 -5.54 21.12
N PHE A 113 6.59 -4.69 21.97
CA PHE A 113 7.30 -3.99 23.01
C PHE A 113 7.02 -4.64 24.36
N GLU A 114 8.08 -4.96 25.10
CA GLU A 114 8.00 -5.30 26.51
C GLU A 114 8.38 -4.06 27.31
N ILE A 115 7.41 -3.47 28.01
CA ILE A 115 7.58 -2.22 28.75
C ILE A 115 7.28 -2.46 30.23
N SER A 116 8.22 -2.07 31.09
CA SER A 116 8.10 -2.19 32.55
C SER A 116 8.49 -0.87 33.20
N VAL A 117 7.58 -0.29 33.99
CA VAL A 117 7.81 0.99 34.69
C VAL A 117 7.42 0.83 36.16
N ILE A 118 8.37 1.05 37.06
CA ILE A 118 8.19 0.85 38.52
C ILE A 118 8.12 2.23 39.22
N VAL A 119 7.17 3.06 38.80
CA VAL A 119 6.94 4.40 39.38
C VAL A 119 5.47 4.61 39.72
N GLU A 120 5.16 5.57 40.59
CA GLU A 120 3.79 5.83 41.09
C GLU A 120 2.78 6.13 39.95
N GLN A 121 3.25 6.60 38.78
CA GLN A 121 2.44 6.86 37.58
C GLN A 121 2.89 6.06 36.35
N GLY A 122 3.31 4.80 36.53
CA GLY A 122 3.84 3.98 35.43
C GLY A 122 2.90 3.82 34.23
N ILE A 123 1.59 3.75 34.45
CA ILE A 123 0.60 3.63 33.37
C ILE A 123 0.55 4.91 32.52
N GLU A 124 0.66 6.10 33.14
CA GLU A 124 0.64 7.37 32.42
C GLU A 124 1.91 7.53 31.56
N VAL A 125 3.06 7.10 32.07
CA VAL A 125 4.32 7.04 31.31
C VAL A 125 4.16 6.17 30.07
N ILE A 126 3.63 4.95 30.22
CA ILE A 126 3.44 4.03 29.09
C ILE A 126 2.47 4.60 28.07
N ARG A 127 1.34 5.17 28.52
CA ARG A 127 0.38 5.80 27.63
C ARG A 127 1.04 6.95 26.86
N LYS A 128 1.81 7.80 27.53
CA LYS A 128 2.49 8.92 26.88
C LYS A 128 3.53 8.46 25.87
N ALA A 129 4.29 7.41 26.19
CA ALA A 129 5.27 6.82 25.27
C ALA A 129 4.60 6.25 24.02
N LEU A 130 3.52 5.48 24.18
CA LEU A 130 2.78 4.91 23.04
C LEU A 130 2.08 5.99 22.22
N SER A 131 1.45 6.98 22.85
CA SER A 131 0.85 8.10 22.14
C SER A 131 1.88 8.91 21.35
N SER A 132 3.11 9.08 21.88
CA SER A 132 4.18 9.75 21.13
C SER A 132 4.70 8.98 19.91
N ALA A 133 4.44 7.66 19.88
CA ALA A 133 4.69 6.83 18.71
C ALA A 133 3.54 6.93 17.70
N GLU A 134 2.28 6.99 18.15
CA GLU A 134 1.13 7.19 17.25
C GLU A 134 1.16 8.56 16.56
N GLU A 135 1.76 9.58 17.18
CA GLU A 135 2.04 10.89 16.58
C GLU A 135 2.98 10.84 15.36
N LEU A 136 3.61 9.69 15.08
CA LEU A 136 4.40 9.45 13.87
C LEU A 136 3.55 8.99 12.68
N THR A 137 2.24 8.88 12.86
CA THR A 137 1.30 8.70 11.76
C THR A 137 1.30 9.94 10.89
N ASP A 138 1.56 9.75 9.60
CA ASP A 138 1.63 10.80 8.59
C ASP A 138 0.73 10.39 7.41
N GLU A 139 -0.42 11.06 7.29
CA GLU A 139 -1.39 10.81 6.22
C GLU A 139 -0.86 11.25 4.85
N GLU A 140 0.04 12.25 4.77
CA GLU A 140 0.62 12.71 3.50
C GLU A 140 1.70 11.74 2.99
N ALA A 141 2.36 11.01 3.90
CA ALA A 141 3.35 9.98 3.57
C ALA A 141 2.79 8.55 3.53
N ASP A 142 1.46 8.38 3.65
CA ASP A 142 0.80 7.06 3.77
C ASP A 142 1.36 6.18 4.91
N VAL A 143 1.86 6.81 5.97
CA VAL A 143 2.42 6.12 7.14
C VAL A 143 1.40 6.08 8.26
N LYS A 144 1.05 4.87 8.71
CA LYS A 144 0.12 4.68 9.83
C LYS A 144 0.77 3.87 10.95
N VAL A 145 0.80 4.42 12.16
CA VAL A 145 1.32 3.74 13.35
C VAL A 145 0.18 3.47 14.32
N GLU A 146 -0.08 2.21 14.62
CA GLU A 146 -1.14 1.78 15.53
C GLU A 146 -0.55 1.01 16.72
N CYS A 147 -0.91 1.42 17.94
CA CYS A 147 -0.46 0.77 19.16
C CYS A 147 -1.60 -0.05 19.81
N PHE A 148 -1.33 -1.30 20.13
CA PHE A 148 -2.27 -2.22 20.76
C PHE A 148 -1.75 -2.72 22.11
N TYR A 149 -2.68 -2.91 23.04
CA TYR A 149 -2.37 -3.50 24.35
C TYR A 149 -2.66 -5.00 24.34
N ASP A 150 -1.59 -5.81 24.41
CA ASP A 150 -1.67 -7.27 24.43
C ASP A 150 -1.65 -7.88 25.84
N GLY A 151 -1.57 -7.03 26.87
CA GLY A 151 -1.48 -7.44 28.27
C GLY A 151 -0.10 -7.20 28.85
N ALA A 152 -0.02 -6.51 29.99
CA ALA A 152 1.25 -6.15 30.62
C ALA A 152 2.16 -7.38 30.85
N PRO A 153 3.47 -7.26 30.61
CA PRO A 153 4.21 -6.07 30.15
C PRO A 153 4.22 -5.84 28.63
N PHE A 154 3.38 -6.53 27.86
CA PHE A 154 3.45 -6.57 26.40
C PHE A 154 2.48 -5.61 25.69
N TYR A 155 3.04 -4.92 24.70
CA TYR A 155 2.37 -4.00 23.80
C TYR A 155 2.76 -4.35 22.37
N ARG A 156 1.88 -4.11 21.41
CA ARG A 156 2.16 -4.35 19.99
C ARG A 156 2.08 -3.04 19.24
N ILE A 157 3.02 -2.83 18.34
CA ILE A 157 2.99 -1.70 17.42
C ILE A 157 2.95 -2.27 16.01
N GLU A 158 2.00 -1.77 15.22
CA GLU A 158 1.84 -2.10 13.80
C GLU A 158 2.09 -0.82 13.01
N ILE A 159 3.07 -0.86 12.11
CA ILE A 159 3.43 0.26 11.22
C ILE A 159 3.05 -0.15 9.82
N ARG A 160 2.23 0.66 9.15
CA ARG A 160 1.94 0.56 7.72
C ARG A 160 2.65 1.69 7.01
N ALA A 161 3.33 1.37 5.93
CA ALA A 161 4.04 2.34 5.11
C ALA A 161 3.93 1.96 3.62
N PRO A 162 4.06 2.92 2.69
CA PRO A 162 4.03 2.64 1.26
C PRO A 162 5.23 1.81 0.79
N ASP A 163 6.38 1.94 1.45
CA ASP A 163 7.60 1.22 1.13
C ASP A 163 8.39 0.81 2.38
N TYR A 164 9.33 -0.12 2.17
CA TYR A 164 10.15 -0.68 3.25
C TYR A 164 11.15 0.33 3.84
N GLN A 165 11.64 1.30 3.05
CA GLN A 165 12.60 2.29 3.54
C GLN A 165 11.92 3.26 4.50
N VAL A 166 10.74 3.75 4.13
CA VAL A 166 9.89 4.58 4.99
C VAL A 166 9.43 3.80 6.22
N GLY A 167 9.06 2.53 6.05
CA GLY A 167 8.72 1.64 7.16
C GLY A 167 9.85 1.49 8.18
N GLU A 168 11.09 1.21 7.73
CA GLU A 168 12.25 1.10 8.64
C GLU A 168 12.58 2.44 9.32
N ALA A 169 12.57 3.55 8.58
CA ALA A 169 12.84 4.87 9.16
C ALA A 169 11.83 5.22 10.25
N THR A 170 10.54 4.97 9.99
CA THR A 170 9.46 5.16 10.96
C THR A 170 9.63 4.23 12.16
N TRP A 171 9.99 2.96 11.92
CA TRP A 171 10.26 2.02 13.00
C TRP A 171 11.39 2.50 13.92
N ASP A 172 12.52 2.94 13.36
CA ASP A 172 13.65 3.41 14.15
C ASP A 172 13.26 4.63 15.01
N GLU A 173 12.45 5.54 14.46
CA GLU A 173 11.95 6.69 15.22
C GLU A 173 10.96 6.27 16.32
N VAL A 174 10.01 5.38 16.03
CA VAL A 174 9.10 4.79 17.02
C VAL A 174 9.90 4.16 18.17
N ASN A 175 10.89 3.34 17.83
CA ASN A 175 11.68 2.60 18.82
C ASN A 175 12.46 3.56 19.73
N ASN A 176 13.10 4.58 19.15
CA ASN A 176 13.83 5.60 19.89
C ASN A 176 12.91 6.43 20.80
N ARG A 177 11.71 6.82 20.34
CA ARG A 177 10.74 7.58 21.15
C ARG A 177 10.21 6.75 22.31
N VAL A 178 9.79 5.50 22.05
CA VAL A 178 9.18 4.65 23.06
C VAL A 178 10.21 4.24 24.12
N ILE A 179 11.39 3.76 23.70
CA ILE A 179 12.44 3.38 24.65
C ILE A 179 12.93 4.61 25.42
N GLY A 180 13.23 5.72 24.73
CA GLY A 180 13.70 6.95 25.37
C GLY A 180 12.73 7.49 26.42
N ALA A 181 11.43 7.59 26.08
CA ALA A 181 10.41 8.07 27.01
C ALA A 181 10.24 7.18 28.26
N VAL A 182 10.43 5.86 28.10
CA VAL A 182 10.35 4.89 29.20
C VAL A 182 11.60 4.93 30.07
N GLU A 183 12.79 4.95 29.48
CA GLU A 183 14.07 4.98 30.19
C GLU A 183 14.27 6.30 30.96
N ASP A 184 13.90 7.44 30.37
CA ASP A 184 13.92 8.76 31.04
C ASP A 184 13.04 8.79 32.30
N SER A 185 12.00 7.97 32.30
CA SER A 185 11.05 7.82 33.42
C SER A 185 11.47 6.75 34.44
N GLY A 186 12.65 6.14 34.27
CA GLY A 186 13.18 5.10 35.15
C GLY A 186 12.58 3.70 34.93
N GLY A 187 11.95 3.47 33.77
CA GLY A 187 11.49 2.16 33.34
C GLY A 187 12.52 1.41 32.48
N SER A 188 12.14 0.22 32.02
CA SER A 188 12.87 -0.57 31.03
C SER A 188 11.95 -0.94 29.89
N ALA A 189 12.39 -0.76 28.65
CA ALA A 189 11.67 -1.15 27.45
C ALA A 189 12.58 -1.99 26.52
N SER A 190 12.02 -3.02 25.88
CA SER A 190 12.66 -3.78 24.81
C SER A 190 11.69 -4.01 23.66
N SER A 191 12.21 -4.16 22.45
CA SER A 191 11.43 -4.34 21.22
C SER A 191 11.84 -5.62 20.49
N GLU A 192 10.89 -6.41 20.02
CA GLU A 192 11.08 -7.61 19.19
C GLU A 192 10.18 -7.55 17.96
N ARG A 193 10.76 -7.65 16.76
CA ARG A 193 10.01 -7.69 15.48
C ARG A 193 9.65 -9.15 15.13
N PHE A 194 8.48 -9.37 14.53
CA PHE A 194 8.00 -10.73 14.16
C PHE A 194 7.17 -10.75 12.88
#